data_AF-A0A417VP95-F1
#
_entry.id   AF-A0A417VP95-F1
#
_cell.length_a   1.000
_cell.length_b   1.000
_cell.length_c   1.000
_cell.angle_alpha   90.00
_cell.angle_beta   90.00
_cell.angle_gamma   90.00
#
_symmetry.space_group_name_H-M   'P 1'
#
loop_
_entity.id
_entity.type
_entity.pdbx_description
1 polymer ?
#
loop_
_entity_poly.entity_id
_entity_poly.type
_entity_poly.pdbx_seq_one_letter_code
_entity_poly.pdbx_strand_id
1 'polypeptide(L)' 'MMKDTPVLYSRKEECCGCTACYSICVRDAISMVEDEEGFEYPQIDEEKCIHCYRCIKVCPLKSI' A
#
# COMPACT_ATOMS: atom_id res chain seq x y z
N MET A 1 -5.56 10.71 19.63
CA MET A 1 -4.68 9.66 19.08
C MET A 1 -4.52 9.96 17.59
N MET A 2 -3.36 10.50 17.18
CA MET A 2 -3.05 10.62 15.76
C MET A 2 -2.76 9.20 15.26
N LYS A 3 -3.48 8.74 14.24
CA LYS A 3 -3.19 7.46 13.59
C LYS A 3 -2.35 7.77 12.38
N ASP A 4 -1.16 7.21 12.31
CA ASP A 4 -0.28 7.40 11.17
C ASP A 4 -0.78 6.60 9.97
N THR A 5 -0.58 7.14 8.76
CA THR A 5 -0.87 6.43 7.52
C THR A 5 0.04 5.19 7.41
N PRO A 6 -0.49 4.01 7.02
CA PRO A 6 0.33 2.81 6.90
C PRO A 6 1.42 2.95 5.83
N VAL A 7 2.64 2.51 6.16
CA VAL A 7 3.75 2.45 5.21
C VAL A 7 3.72 1.11 4.45
N LEU A 8 3.44 1.16 3.14
CA LEU A 8 3.35 -0.05 2.30
C LEU A 8 4.73 -0.59 1.91
N TYR A 9 5.71 0.26 1.70
CA TYR A 9 7.12 -0.09 1.48
C TYR A 9 7.99 1.14 1.77
N SER A 10 9.22 0.93 2.22
CA SER A 10 10.21 2.02 2.37
C SER A 10 11.26 1.96 1.27
N ARG A 11 11.51 0.77 0.74
CA ARG A 11 12.46 0.51 -0.33
C ARG A 11 11.81 -0.36 -1.39
N LYS A 12 12.19 -0.17 -2.66
CA LYS A 12 11.55 -0.87 -3.80
C LYS A 12 11.55 -2.39 -3.63
N GLU A 13 12.61 -2.98 -3.07
CA GLU A 13 12.72 -4.43 -2.85
C GLU A 13 11.75 -5.02 -1.81
N GLU A 14 11.06 -4.18 -1.04
CA GLU A 14 10.04 -4.61 -0.07
C GLU A 14 8.65 -4.75 -0.70
N CYS A 15 8.49 -4.38 -1.97
CA CYS A 15 7.24 -4.48 -2.71
C CYS A 15 7.45 -5.30 -3.99
N CYS A 16 6.61 -6.31 -4.19
CA CYS A 16 6.63 -7.13 -5.41
C CYS A 16 5.58 -6.71 -6.46
N GLY A 17 4.89 -5.59 -6.26
CA GLY A 17 3.87 -5.11 -7.21
C GLY A 17 2.59 -5.97 -7.31
N CYS A 18 2.35 -6.92 -6.39
CA CYS A 18 1.23 -7.88 -6.50
C CYS A 18 -0.19 -7.32 -6.34
N THR A 19 -0.35 -6.00 -6.15
CA THR A 19 -1.63 -5.28 -6.02
C THR A 19 -2.60 -5.74 -4.92
N ALA A 20 -2.18 -6.63 -4.00
CA ALA A 20 -3.02 -7.09 -2.90
C ALA A 20 -3.49 -5.95 -1.97
N CYS A 21 -2.59 -5.00 -1.66
CA CYS A 21 -2.91 -3.83 -0.83
C CYS A 21 -3.92 -2.89 -1.51
N TYR A 22 -3.81 -2.70 -2.82
CA TYR A 22 -4.77 -1.99 -3.66
C TYR A 22 -6.15 -2.66 -3.58
N SER A 23 -6.20 -3.96 -3.88
CA SER A 23 -7.44 -4.73 -3.96
C SER A 23 -8.22 -4.82 -2.63
N ILE A 24 -7.54 -4.81 -1.48
CA ILE A 24 -8.19 -4.92 -0.17
C ILE A 24 -8.70 -3.57 0.37
N CYS A 25 -8.33 -2.46 -0.27
CA CYS A 25 -8.64 -1.12 0.24
C CYS A 25 -10.12 -0.77 0.02
N VAL A 26 -10.92 -0.71 1.09
CA VAL A 26 -12.36 -0.41 1.02
C VAL A 26 -12.71 1.06 0.75
N ARG A 27 -11.70 1.91 0.59
CA ARG A 27 -11.86 3.35 0.36
C ARG A 27 -11.23 3.79 -0.95
N ASP A 28 -10.72 2.85 -1.74
CA ASP A 28 -9.98 3.13 -2.97
C ASP A 28 -8.87 4.19 -2.73
N ALA A 29 -8.26 4.11 -1.54
CA ALA A 29 -7.23 5.05 -1.08
C ALA A 29 -5.83 4.65 -1.55
N ILE A 30 -5.70 3.62 -2.38
CA ILE A 30 -4.41 3.14 -2.91
C ILE A 30 -4.51 3.18 -4.42
N SER A 31 -3.47 3.65 -5.09
CA SER A 31 -3.27 3.57 -6.54
C SER A 31 -1.94 2.87 -6.83
N MET A 32 -1.87 2.11 -7.92
CA MET A 32 -0.61 1.58 -8.43
C MET A 32 -0.02 2.61 -9.41
N VAL A 33 1.24 2.99 -9.17
CA VAL A 33 1.93 4.01 -9.97
C VAL A 33 3.22 3.40 -10.51
N GLU A 34 3.41 3.49 -11.82
CA GLU A 34 4.62 3.05 -12.49
C GLU A 34 5.80 3.97 -12.15
N ASP A 35 6.98 3.38 -11.96
CA ASP A 35 8.24 4.11 -11.95
C ASP A 35 8.84 4.24 -13.36
N GLU A 36 10.04 4.82 -13.47
CA GLU A 36 10.75 5.02 -14.75
C GLU A 36 11.10 3.72 -15.48
N GLU A 37 11.10 2.58 -14.76
CA GLU A 37 11.41 1.26 -15.28
C GLU A 37 10.14 0.47 -15.65
N GLY A 38 8.95 1.04 -15.40
CA GLY A 38 7.65 0.42 -15.66
C GLY A 38 7.18 -0.52 -14.55
N PHE A 39 7.82 -0.52 -13.38
CA PHE A 39 7.35 -1.30 -12.23
C PHE A 39 6.30 -0.52 -11.43
N GLU A 40 5.20 -1.17 -11.10
CA GLU A 40 4.10 -0.57 -10.35
C GLU A 40 4.28 -0.67 -8.83
N TYR A 41 4.17 0.47 -8.13
CA TYR A 41 4.22 0.56 -6.67
C TYR A 41 2.98 1.23 -6.09
N PRO A 42 2.52 0.81 -4.89
CA PRO A 42 1.31 1.34 -4.31
C PRO A 42 1.55 2.69 -3.62
N GLN A 43 0.80 3.72 -4.01
CA GLN A 43 0.76 5.03 -3.36
C GLN A 43 -0.55 5.19 -2.57
N ILE A 44 -0.48 5.71 -1.35
CA ILE A 44 -1.67 5.99 -0.53
C ILE A 44 -2.11 7.44 -0.68
N ASP A 45 -3.40 7.63 -0.92
CA ASP A 45 -4.13 8.88 -0.75
C ASP A 45 -4.53 9.03 0.72
N GLU A 46 -3.84 9.93 1.43
CA GLU A 46 -4.05 10.16 2.86
C GLU A 46 -5.45 10.71 3.20
N GLU A 47 -6.07 11.46 2.28
CA GLU A 47 -7.40 12.04 2.50
C GLU A 47 -8.50 10.96 2.48
N LYS A 48 -8.29 9.89 1.70
CA LYS A 48 -9.21 8.74 1.64
C LYS A 48 -8.91 7.65 2.67
N CYS A 49 -7.67 7.58 3.16
CA CYS A 49 -7.24 6.54 4.08
C CYS A 49 -7.94 6.66 5.44
N ILE A 50 -8.64 5.60 5.85
CA ILE A 50 -9.30 5.54 7.17
C ILE A 50 -8.48 4.81 8.23
N HIS A 51 -7.19 4.56 7.96
CA HIS A 51 -6.26 3.87 8.87
C HIS A 51 -6.81 2.53 9.40
N CYS A 52 -7.37 1.70 8.51
CA CYS A 52 -7.89 0.37 8.85
C CYS A 52 -6.83 -0.74 8.85
N TYR A 53 -5.64 -0.46 8.31
CA TYR A 53 -4.47 -1.35 8.21
C TYR A 53 -4.71 -2.71 7.52
N ARG A 54 -5.79 -2.87 6.73
CA ARG A 54 -6.03 -4.08 5.93
C ARG A 54 -4.95 -4.30 4.86
N CYS A 55 -4.44 -3.21 4.28
CA CYS A 55 -3.33 -3.24 3.32
C CYS A 55 -2.05 -3.86 3.88
N ILE A 56 -1.77 -3.67 5.17
CA ILE A 56 -0.63 -4.31 5.85
C ILE A 56 -0.91 -5.79 6.08
N LYS A 57 -2.09 -6.12 6.62
CA LYS A 57 -2.49 -7.50 6.94
C LYS A 57 -2.59 -8.42 5.71
N VAL A 58 -2.98 -7.89 4.56
CA VAL A 58 -3.07 -8.68 3.33
C VAL A 58 -1.69 -8.90 2.69
N CYS A 59 -0.68 -8.09 3.04
CA CYS A 59 0.62 -8.14 2.38
C CYS A 59 1.38 -9.40 2.86
N PRO A 60 1.70 -10.35 1.95
CA PRO A 60 2.43 -11.56 2.33
C PRO A 60 3.86 -11.25 2.77
N LEU A 61 4.45 -10.15 2.30
CA LEU A 61 5.80 -9.72 2.65
C LEU A 61 5.90 -9.06 4.04
N LYS A 62 4.76 -8.68 4.65
CA LYS A 62 4.71 -8.04 5.98
C LYS A 62 4.15 -8.93 7.09
N SER A 63 3.63 -10.11 6.74
CA SER A 63 2.96 -11.00 7.69
C SER A 63 3.90 -12.07 8.28
N ILE A 64 5.17 -11.71 8.51
CA ILE A 64 6.21 -12.59 9.07
C ILE A 64 6.57 -12.12 10.47
#